data_AF-Q2W750-F1
#
_entry.id   AF-Q2W750-F1
#
_cell.length_a   1.000
_cell.length_b   1.000
_cell.length_c   1.000
_cell.angle_alpha   90.00
_cell.angle_beta   90.00
_cell.angle_gamma   90.00
#
_symmetry.space_group_name_H-M   'P 1'
#
loop_
_entity.id
_entity.type
_entity.pdbx_description
1 polymer ?
#
loop_
_entity_poly.entity_id
_entity_poly.type
_entity_poly.pdbx_seq_one_letter_code
_entity_poly.pdbx_strand_id
1 'polypeptide(L)'
;MSEGQRMGVRQAAKKLGLNASTISRYQGEPNSLIDKRDLSYRRSGYKRLYNSTPDKTVKDRDGKEVGCRTEAKWDESDQRRRYIRCPHCGAYQVLRWDNFRFNEVEPHGAYFLCADPTCGGVIDEGYHDEILAGAMTERTIQAMGDRAEEILADLIAGNELGAVWIKTYPGDDCPGPVIQPEDLPRALLRPRRGRVVGFAGWTAISMTVPFDDMAHEWVTSRGKPEKVKDFVRQVLGEPFQLRVNVPEAEKLLARRQSYRIGGVLPKGVLFLTMTIDVQGNRLEWAVYGWGIGLSSWLVDKGIIEGDTGDDIVWARLDGVIGRRYRDAAGRSWPVDAVGVDTGFRTQRVYRWVMAHATTGRVFALDGRDGWMLPALGTPSKKDVDFNGAKIGEVQLWPVGTWDLKADHYAALAKFANGPDAAGKWADGVVIYPDACDREYFEQLTAEYLREDFDQWGRPVSSWHRRSKGKPNEGLDLAVYGRALAHHLSDSLTADQWKALATARAADPKAAQTDIEEYARRLAEARAEASGEGVSEEASAFIEGEGGRPPANAIRSHDGGGFIDRDTKIYDRF
;
A
#
# COMPACT_ATOMS: atom_id res chain seq x y z
N MET A 1 2.52 51.91 -0.30
CA MET A 1 3.73 52.43 0.36
C MET A 1 4.49 53.30 -0.62
N SER A 2 4.81 54.54 -0.24
CA SER A 2 5.72 55.39 -1.00
C SER A 2 7.16 54.89 -0.92
N GLU A 3 8.04 55.40 -1.77
CA GLU A 3 9.44 54.97 -1.84
C GLU A 3 10.22 55.28 -0.55
N GLY A 4 9.94 56.43 0.08
CA GLY A 4 10.46 56.77 1.41
C GLY A 4 10.04 55.78 2.51
N GLN A 5 8.80 55.25 2.46
CA GLN A 5 8.36 54.21 3.40
C GLN A 5 9.09 52.87 3.17
N ARG A 6 9.46 52.54 1.93
CA ARG A 6 10.27 51.34 1.60
C ARG A 6 11.72 51.47 2.08
N MET A 7 12.29 52.68 2.03
CA MET A 7 13.63 52.98 2.56
C MET A 7 13.71 52.80 4.09
N GLY A 8 12.75 53.35 4.84
CA GLY A 8 12.72 53.23 6.30
C GLY A 8 12.64 51.79 6.80
N VAL A 9 11.77 50.96 6.18
CA VAL A 9 11.64 49.53 6.52
C VAL A 9 12.94 48.76 6.21
N ARG A 10 13.64 49.07 5.12
CA ARG A 10 14.94 48.45 4.79
C ARG A 10 16.04 48.82 5.78
N GLN A 11 16.10 50.08 6.24
CA GLN A 11 17.06 50.49 7.28
C GLN A 11 16.76 49.85 8.64
N ALA A 12 15.49 49.72 9.02
CA ALA A 12 15.09 49.01 10.24
C ALA A 12 15.45 47.52 10.21
N ALA A 13 15.15 46.82 9.12
CA ALA A 13 15.49 45.40 8.95
C ALA A 13 17.01 45.15 9.00
N LYS A 14 17.81 46.05 8.41
CA LYS A 14 19.28 45.95 8.40
C LYS A 14 19.89 46.13 9.81
N LYS A 15 19.25 46.92 10.69
CA LYS A 15 19.64 47.02 12.12
C LYS A 15 19.30 45.77 12.94
N LEU A 16 18.40 44.92 12.47
CA LEU A 16 17.96 43.69 13.14
C LEU A 16 18.60 42.41 12.57
N GLY A 17 19.64 42.53 11.72
CA GLY A 17 20.36 41.39 11.15
C GLY A 17 19.60 40.58 10.10
N LEU A 18 18.39 41.01 9.71
CA LEU A 18 17.56 40.28 8.75
C LEU A 18 18.01 40.57 7.31
N ASN A 19 18.46 39.54 6.61
CA ASN A 19 18.91 39.65 5.22
C ASN A 19 17.75 39.85 4.23
N ALA A 20 18.06 40.36 3.03
CA ALA A 20 17.06 40.69 2.02
C ALA A 20 16.25 39.47 1.51
N SER A 21 16.82 38.26 1.61
CA SER A 21 16.15 37.01 1.20
C SER A 21 15.10 36.50 2.21
N THR A 22 15.03 37.09 3.42
CA THR A 22 13.93 36.86 4.36
C THR A 22 12.70 37.72 4.03
N ILE A 23 12.90 38.95 3.55
CA ILE A 23 11.80 39.88 3.20
C ILE A 23 11.00 39.41 1.98
N SER A 24 11.62 38.62 1.08
CA SER A 24 10.95 38.04 -0.09
C SER A 24 9.90 36.96 0.27
N ARG A 25 9.99 36.36 1.47
CA ARG A 25 9.21 35.14 1.83
C ARG A 25 7.77 35.41 2.27
N TYR A 26 7.35 36.68 2.37
CA TYR A 26 6.06 37.11 2.93
C TYR A 26 5.02 37.53 1.87
N GLN A 27 5.01 36.89 0.71
CA GLN A 27 3.92 37.01 -0.26
C GLN A 27 3.03 35.76 -0.19
N GLY A 28 1.71 35.92 -0.10
CA GLY A 28 0.76 34.80 0.00
C GLY A 28 0.65 33.94 -1.27
N GLU A 29 -0.19 32.91 -1.20
CA GLU A 29 -0.57 32.05 -2.34
C GLU A 29 -1.26 32.93 -3.43
N PRO A 30 -0.97 32.74 -4.73
CA PRO A 30 -1.36 33.70 -5.77
C PRO A 30 -2.88 33.96 -5.86
N ASN A 31 -3.73 32.94 -5.74
CA ASN A 31 -5.17 33.10 -5.78
C ASN A 31 -5.67 33.88 -4.55
N SER A 32 -5.15 33.57 -3.36
CA SER A 32 -5.45 34.30 -2.11
C SER A 32 -5.08 35.79 -2.15
N LEU A 33 -4.08 36.16 -2.96
CA LEU A 33 -3.69 37.55 -3.20
C LEU A 33 -4.62 38.24 -4.21
N ILE A 34 -5.05 37.54 -5.26
CA ILE A 34 -6.07 38.02 -6.22
C ILE A 34 -7.39 38.23 -5.48
N ASP A 35 -7.84 37.26 -4.68
CA ASP A 35 -9.08 37.33 -3.90
C ASP A 35 -9.16 38.53 -2.95
N LYS A 36 -8.02 38.91 -2.36
CA LYS A 36 -7.90 40.09 -1.49
C LYS A 36 -7.85 41.41 -2.28
N ARG A 37 -7.24 41.44 -3.47
CA ARG A 37 -7.14 42.67 -4.30
C ARG A 37 -8.45 42.99 -5.01
N ASP A 38 -9.20 41.98 -5.41
CA ASP A 38 -10.46 42.13 -6.14
C ASP A 38 -11.67 42.39 -5.24
N LEU A 39 -11.48 42.30 -3.92
CA LEU A 39 -12.54 42.41 -2.92
C LEU A 39 -13.29 43.75 -3.02
N SER A 40 -12.59 44.82 -3.42
CA SER A 40 -13.14 46.14 -3.73
C SER A 40 -14.06 46.19 -4.96
N TYR A 41 -13.93 45.26 -5.90
CA TYR A 41 -14.66 45.24 -7.17
C TYR A 41 -15.90 44.32 -7.15
N ARG A 42 -16.16 43.62 -6.03
CA ARG A 42 -17.30 42.67 -5.93
C ARG A 42 -18.66 43.30 -6.24
N ARG A 43 -18.86 44.59 -5.94
CA ARG A 43 -20.09 45.33 -6.24
C ARG A 43 -20.19 45.86 -7.68
N SER A 44 -19.07 46.02 -8.37
CA SER A 44 -19.03 46.54 -9.75
C SER A 44 -19.14 45.46 -10.83
N GLY A 45 -19.20 44.18 -10.45
CA GLY A 45 -19.39 43.06 -11.37
C GLY A 45 -18.15 42.76 -12.22
N TYR A 46 -17.25 41.91 -11.71
CA TYR A 46 -16.12 41.39 -12.47
C TYR A 46 -16.34 39.93 -12.90
N LYS A 47 -15.71 39.52 -14.00
CA LYS A 47 -15.53 38.12 -14.39
C LYS A 47 -14.08 37.72 -14.08
N ARG A 48 -13.86 36.51 -13.55
CA ARG A 48 -12.53 35.92 -13.39
C ARG A 48 -12.41 34.67 -14.24
N LEU A 49 -11.26 34.51 -14.88
CA LEU A 49 -10.83 33.26 -15.47
C LEU A 49 -9.72 32.67 -14.60
N TYR A 50 -9.87 31.41 -14.21
CA TYR A 50 -8.84 30.64 -13.53
C TYR A 50 -8.34 29.56 -14.49
N ASN A 51 -7.05 29.53 -14.79
CA ASN A 51 -6.43 28.48 -15.59
C ASN A 51 -5.33 27.76 -14.79
N SER A 52 -5.23 26.45 -14.97
CA SER A 52 -4.17 25.62 -14.41
C SER A 52 -4.14 24.26 -15.10
N THR A 53 -2.97 23.65 -15.22
CA THR A 53 -2.83 22.26 -15.66
C THR A 53 -3.56 21.35 -14.67
N PRO A 54 -4.50 20.49 -15.10
CA PRO A 54 -5.28 19.65 -14.19
C PRO A 54 -4.41 18.49 -13.67
N ASP A 55 -3.77 18.72 -12.52
CA ASP A 55 -2.87 17.77 -11.88
C ASP A 55 -3.32 17.52 -10.42
N LYS A 56 -3.57 16.26 -10.06
CA LYS A 56 -3.96 15.90 -8.69
C LYS A 56 -2.80 15.93 -7.69
N THR A 57 -1.56 16.09 -8.16
CA THR A 57 -0.33 16.08 -7.35
C THR A 57 0.24 17.47 -7.03
N VAL A 58 -0.52 18.56 -7.30
CA VAL A 58 -0.07 19.93 -7.01
C VAL A 58 0.27 20.08 -5.52
N LYS A 59 1.49 20.56 -5.27
CA LYS A 59 1.98 20.91 -3.94
C LYS A 59 1.89 22.42 -3.72
N ASP A 60 1.63 22.83 -2.48
CA ASP A 60 1.79 24.23 -2.08
C ASP A 60 3.27 24.60 -1.89
N ARG A 61 3.53 25.82 -1.43
CA ARG A 61 4.90 26.32 -1.23
C ARG A 61 5.64 25.65 -0.08
N ASP A 62 4.92 24.98 0.81
CA ASP A 62 5.46 24.24 1.95
C ASP A 62 5.61 22.74 1.63
N GLY A 63 5.32 22.34 0.38
CA GLY A 63 5.49 20.98 -0.14
C GLY A 63 4.34 20.03 0.15
N LYS A 64 3.23 20.53 0.73
CA LYS A 64 2.04 19.74 1.04
C LYS A 64 1.16 19.59 -0.19
N GLU A 65 0.62 18.39 -0.41
CA GLU A 65 -0.35 18.14 -1.48
C GLU A 65 -1.68 18.84 -1.20
N VAL A 66 -2.14 19.62 -2.17
CA VAL A 66 -3.38 20.43 -2.08
C VAL A 66 -4.43 20.06 -3.13
N GLY A 67 -4.19 18.98 -3.88
CA GLY A 67 -5.09 18.48 -4.93
C GLY A 67 -5.15 19.38 -6.17
N CYS A 68 -5.99 19.01 -7.13
CA CYS A 68 -6.17 19.79 -8.35
C CYS A 68 -7.01 21.05 -8.07
N ARG A 69 -6.38 22.24 -8.20
CA ARG A 69 -7.05 23.52 -7.95
C ARG A 69 -8.22 23.78 -8.90
N THR A 70 -8.12 23.29 -10.13
CA THR A 70 -9.20 23.38 -11.14
C THR A 70 -10.38 22.46 -10.77
N GLU A 71 -10.10 21.27 -10.24
CA GLU A 71 -11.12 20.31 -9.76
C GLU A 71 -11.88 20.90 -8.55
N ALA A 72 -11.18 21.48 -7.57
CA ALA A 72 -11.81 22.16 -6.45
C ALA A 72 -12.73 23.33 -6.91
N LYS A 73 -12.32 24.09 -7.92
CA LYS A 73 -13.14 25.18 -8.49
C LYS A 73 -14.31 24.67 -9.34
N TRP A 74 -14.17 23.50 -9.96
CA TRP A 74 -15.26 22.78 -10.61
C TRP A 74 -16.29 22.29 -9.58
N ASP A 75 -15.86 21.77 -8.43
CA ASP A 75 -16.74 21.28 -7.36
C ASP A 75 -17.56 22.40 -6.68
N GLU A 76 -16.98 23.61 -6.57
CA GLU A 76 -17.67 24.84 -6.16
C GLU A 76 -18.71 25.33 -7.21
N SER A 77 -18.63 24.87 -8.46
CA SER A 77 -19.44 25.37 -9.58
C SER A 77 -20.77 24.64 -9.79
N ASP A 78 -21.57 25.10 -10.76
CA ASP A 78 -22.78 24.44 -11.26
C ASP A 78 -22.49 23.33 -12.30
N GLN A 79 -21.21 23.06 -12.56
CA GLN A 79 -20.70 21.91 -13.29
C GLN A 79 -21.38 21.69 -14.64
N ARG A 80 -21.32 22.67 -15.55
CA ARG A 80 -21.97 22.52 -16.87
C ARG A 80 -21.19 21.58 -17.78
N ARG A 81 -21.87 20.58 -18.32
CA ARG A 81 -21.38 19.73 -19.42
C ARG A 81 -22.14 20.07 -20.70
N ARG A 82 -21.46 19.93 -21.85
CA ARG A 82 -22.07 20.10 -23.16
C ARG A 82 -22.79 18.81 -23.53
N TYR A 83 -24.10 18.89 -23.66
CA TYR A 83 -24.92 17.83 -24.22
C TYR A 83 -25.16 18.13 -25.69
N ILE A 84 -24.99 17.11 -26.51
CA ILE A 84 -25.02 17.15 -27.96
C ILE A 84 -26.19 16.28 -28.42
N ARG A 85 -27.00 16.81 -29.34
CA ARG A 85 -28.13 16.10 -29.93
C ARG A 85 -27.61 14.98 -30.84
N CYS A 86 -28.13 13.77 -30.68
CA CYS A 86 -27.87 12.69 -31.62
C CYS A 86 -28.67 12.93 -32.92
N PRO A 87 -28.05 12.92 -34.11
CA PRO A 87 -28.77 13.08 -35.38
C PRO A 87 -29.75 11.93 -35.67
N HIS A 88 -29.54 10.75 -35.06
CA HIS A 88 -30.34 9.55 -35.31
C HIS A 88 -31.61 9.43 -34.46
N CYS A 89 -31.54 9.76 -33.16
CA CYS A 89 -32.67 9.63 -32.24
C CYS A 89 -33.13 10.97 -31.60
N GLY A 90 -32.41 12.07 -31.82
CA GLY A 90 -32.70 13.36 -31.20
C GLY A 90 -32.37 13.46 -29.70
N ALA A 91 -32.00 12.36 -29.03
CA ALA A 91 -31.60 12.38 -27.62
C ALA A 91 -30.31 13.19 -27.41
N TYR A 92 -30.24 13.88 -26.28
CA TYR A 92 -29.12 14.75 -25.91
C TYR A 92 -28.15 14.00 -25.01
N GLN A 93 -26.86 14.00 -25.35
CA GLN A 93 -25.84 13.17 -24.71
C GLN A 93 -24.52 13.91 -24.50
N VAL A 94 -23.79 13.58 -23.44
CA VAL A 94 -22.39 14.04 -23.30
C VAL A 94 -21.49 13.08 -24.09
N LEU A 95 -20.72 13.60 -25.06
CA LEU A 95 -19.66 12.80 -25.70
C LEU A 95 -18.63 12.36 -24.65
N ARG A 96 -18.30 11.07 -24.66
CA ARG A 96 -17.39 10.41 -23.71
C ARG A 96 -16.43 9.49 -24.45
N TRP A 97 -15.20 9.40 -23.97
CA TRP A 97 -14.19 8.47 -24.50
C TRP A 97 -14.68 7.01 -24.54
N ASP A 98 -15.46 6.58 -23.53
CA ASP A 98 -16.08 5.25 -23.46
C ASP A 98 -16.92 4.87 -24.71
N ASN A 99 -17.46 5.87 -25.41
CA ASN A 99 -18.29 5.70 -26.61
C ASN A 99 -17.56 6.03 -27.91
N PHE A 100 -16.29 6.45 -27.83
CA PHE A 100 -15.45 6.75 -28.97
C PHE A 100 -14.88 5.46 -29.58
N ARG A 101 -14.88 5.35 -30.91
CA ARG A 101 -14.44 4.17 -31.66
C ARG A 101 -13.56 4.61 -32.81
N PHE A 102 -12.49 3.86 -33.06
CA PHE A 102 -11.50 4.12 -34.11
C PHE A 102 -10.74 2.82 -34.39
N ASN A 103 -10.05 2.74 -35.52
CA ASN A 103 -9.17 1.62 -35.85
C ASN A 103 -7.79 1.82 -35.19
N GLU A 104 -7.30 0.80 -34.47
CA GLU A 104 -6.05 0.90 -33.71
C GLU A 104 -4.76 0.81 -34.55
N VAL A 105 -4.85 0.34 -35.79
CA VAL A 105 -3.69 0.17 -36.70
C VAL A 105 -3.54 1.39 -37.61
N GLU A 106 -4.66 1.83 -38.18
CA GLU A 106 -4.78 3.05 -38.99
C GLU A 106 -5.92 3.87 -38.37
N PRO A 107 -5.64 4.95 -37.61
CA PRO A 107 -6.64 5.69 -36.82
C PRO A 107 -7.51 6.63 -37.67
N HIS A 108 -8.09 6.07 -38.74
CA HIS A 108 -9.00 6.73 -39.65
C HIS A 108 -10.43 6.27 -39.49
N GLY A 109 -11.38 7.16 -39.78
CA GLY A 109 -12.81 6.89 -39.65
C GLY A 109 -13.21 6.72 -38.19
N ALA A 110 -12.70 7.59 -37.32
CA ALA A 110 -13.10 7.64 -35.92
C ALA A 110 -14.51 8.23 -35.74
N TYR A 111 -15.28 7.69 -34.80
CA TYR A 111 -16.68 8.07 -34.57
C TYR A 111 -17.09 7.88 -33.11
N PHE A 112 -18.19 8.52 -32.71
CA PHE A 112 -18.88 8.21 -31.46
C PHE A 112 -20.10 7.31 -31.72
N LEU A 113 -20.33 6.35 -30.82
CA LEU A 113 -21.62 5.68 -30.71
C LEU A 113 -22.58 6.52 -29.84
N CYS A 114 -23.85 6.56 -30.22
CA CYS A 114 -24.88 7.16 -29.38
C CYS A 114 -24.92 6.49 -27.99
N ALA A 115 -24.90 7.31 -26.94
CA ALA A 115 -24.97 6.89 -25.55
C ALA A 115 -26.36 6.40 -25.13
N ASP A 116 -27.40 6.64 -25.94
CA ASP A 116 -28.71 6.01 -25.76
C ASP A 116 -28.60 4.52 -26.15
N PRO A 117 -28.77 3.57 -25.20
CA PRO A 117 -28.63 2.15 -25.47
C PRO A 117 -29.68 1.59 -26.44
N THR A 118 -30.75 2.35 -26.74
CA THR A 118 -31.77 1.97 -27.72
C THR A 118 -31.49 2.47 -29.14
N CYS A 119 -30.57 3.43 -29.30
CA CYS A 119 -30.27 4.05 -30.60
C CYS A 119 -29.15 3.31 -31.35
N GLY A 120 -27.97 3.18 -30.72
CA GLY A 120 -26.79 2.59 -31.37
C GLY A 120 -26.23 3.35 -32.59
N GLY A 121 -26.76 4.53 -32.92
CA GLY A 121 -26.37 5.31 -34.10
C GLY A 121 -24.90 5.77 -34.07
N VAL A 122 -24.29 5.81 -35.26
CA VAL A 122 -22.89 6.22 -35.49
C VAL A 122 -22.83 7.71 -35.78
N ILE A 123 -21.99 8.45 -35.05
CA ILE A 123 -21.75 9.88 -35.19
C ILE A 123 -20.29 10.05 -35.59
N ASP A 124 -20.05 9.99 -36.89
CA ASP A 124 -18.75 10.24 -37.52
C ASP A 124 -18.51 11.74 -37.78
N GLU A 125 -17.33 12.06 -38.34
CA GLU A 125 -16.90 13.41 -38.69
C GLU A 125 -17.89 14.16 -39.62
N GLY A 126 -18.68 13.45 -40.43
CA GLY A 126 -19.67 14.05 -41.33
C GLY A 126 -20.81 14.77 -40.58
N TYR A 127 -21.07 14.39 -39.33
CA TYR A 127 -22.04 15.05 -38.45
C TYR A 127 -21.40 16.14 -37.57
N HIS A 128 -20.08 16.33 -37.61
CA HIS A 128 -19.34 17.18 -36.67
C HIS A 128 -19.83 18.64 -36.69
N ASP A 129 -20.09 19.19 -37.88
CA ASP A 129 -20.72 20.50 -38.01
C ASP A 129 -22.15 20.52 -37.46
N GLU A 130 -23.02 19.59 -37.83
CA GLU A 130 -24.43 19.53 -37.37
C GLU A 130 -24.53 19.50 -35.84
N ILE A 131 -23.77 18.60 -35.21
CA ILE A 131 -23.85 18.35 -33.78
C ILE A 131 -23.19 19.44 -32.92
N LEU A 132 -22.35 20.30 -33.52
CA LEU A 132 -21.72 21.43 -32.82
C LEU A 132 -22.23 22.82 -33.25
N ALA A 133 -22.87 22.96 -34.41
CA ALA A 133 -23.32 24.23 -35.00
C ALA A 133 -24.32 25.01 -34.15
N GLY A 134 -25.05 24.35 -33.24
CA GLY A 134 -26.01 24.98 -32.33
C GLY A 134 -25.43 26.02 -31.34
N ALA A 135 -24.12 26.32 -31.40
CA ALA A 135 -23.41 27.06 -30.34
C ALA A 135 -22.67 28.35 -30.76
N MET A 136 -22.51 28.67 -32.06
CA MET A 136 -21.56 29.72 -32.50
C MET A 136 -22.15 30.90 -33.28
N THR A 137 -23.33 31.39 -32.87
CA THR A 137 -23.68 32.80 -33.16
C THR A 137 -23.18 33.71 -32.03
N GLU A 138 -22.95 34.98 -32.33
CA GLU A 138 -22.53 35.99 -31.33
C GLU A 138 -23.55 36.14 -30.18
N ARG A 139 -24.84 35.83 -30.44
CA ARG A 139 -25.90 35.74 -29.42
C ARG A 139 -25.68 34.55 -28.48
N THR A 140 -25.26 33.39 -29.01
CA THR A 140 -25.07 32.15 -28.23
C THR A 140 -23.87 32.25 -27.28
N ILE A 141 -22.81 32.97 -27.68
CA ILE A 141 -21.65 33.27 -26.82
C ILE A 141 -22.05 34.16 -25.62
N GLN A 142 -23.03 35.05 -25.80
CA GLN A 142 -23.64 35.81 -24.70
C GLN A 142 -24.66 35.00 -23.86
N ALA A 143 -25.19 33.89 -24.41
CA ALA A 143 -26.21 33.04 -23.78
C ALA A 143 -25.66 31.94 -22.86
N MET A 144 -24.33 31.80 -22.71
CA MET A 144 -23.71 30.79 -21.82
C MET A 144 -24.06 30.96 -20.31
N GLY A 145 -24.79 32.01 -19.93
CA GLY A 145 -25.31 32.27 -18.58
C GLY A 145 -26.61 31.53 -18.24
N ASP A 146 -27.45 32.11 -17.39
CA ASP A 146 -28.70 31.50 -16.90
C ASP A 146 -29.93 31.73 -17.80
N ARG A 147 -29.73 31.95 -19.11
CA ARG A 147 -30.80 32.26 -20.07
C ARG A 147 -31.54 31.00 -20.56
N ALA A 148 -31.81 30.08 -19.64
CA ALA A 148 -32.49 28.80 -19.93
C ALA A 148 -33.89 28.99 -20.53
N GLU A 149 -34.57 30.08 -20.15
CA GLU A 149 -35.90 30.47 -20.65
C GLU A 149 -35.87 30.84 -22.15
N GLU A 150 -34.77 31.39 -22.66
CA GLU A 150 -34.64 31.75 -24.08
C GLU A 150 -34.28 30.54 -24.95
N ILE A 151 -33.39 29.68 -24.45
CA ILE A 151 -33.11 28.37 -25.08
C ILE A 151 -34.41 27.54 -25.15
N LEU A 152 -35.23 27.60 -24.10
CA LEU A 152 -36.54 26.98 -24.09
C LEU A 152 -37.52 27.64 -25.07
N ALA A 153 -37.48 28.96 -25.24
CA ALA A 153 -38.30 29.66 -26.24
C ALA A 153 -37.92 29.25 -27.67
N ASP A 154 -36.63 29.09 -27.98
CA ASP A 154 -36.16 28.58 -29.28
C ASP A 154 -36.62 27.13 -29.53
N LEU A 155 -36.56 26.26 -28.52
CA LEU A 155 -37.08 24.88 -28.60
C LEU A 155 -38.61 24.87 -28.81
N ILE A 156 -39.36 25.73 -28.11
CA ILE A 156 -40.81 25.89 -28.29
C ILE A 156 -41.16 26.43 -29.69
N ALA A 157 -40.30 27.26 -30.27
CA ALA A 157 -40.43 27.74 -31.65
C ALA A 157 -40.11 26.67 -32.72
N GLY A 158 -39.69 25.46 -32.31
CA GLY A 158 -39.37 24.35 -33.20
C GLY A 158 -37.95 24.38 -33.77
N ASN A 159 -37.06 25.21 -33.23
CA ASN A 159 -35.66 25.24 -33.67
C ASN A 159 -34.90 24.03 -33.08
N GLU A 160 -34.29 23.21 -33.94
CA GLU A 160 -33.42 22.12 -33.49
C GLU A 160 -32.07 22.65 -33.03
N LEU A 161 -31.71 22.38 -31.77
CA LEU A 161 -30.43 22.79 -31.19
C LEU A 161 -29.45 21.61 -31.18
N GLY A 162 -28.43 21.66 -32.04
CA GLY A 162 -27.40 20.61 -32.11
C GLY A 162 -26.64 20.38 -30.79
N ALA A 163 -26.49 21.41 -29.93
CA ALA A 163 -25.89 21.27 -28.61
C ALA A 163 -26.37 22.31 -27.59
N VAL A 164 -26.32 21.95 -26.31
CA VAL A 164 -26.73 22.76 -25.15
C VAL A 164 -25.79 22.56 -23.95
N TRP A 165 -25.72 23.53 -23.04
CA TRP A 165 -24.96 23.43 -21.79
C TRP A 165 -25.89 23.16 -20.60
N ILE A 166 -25.77 22.00 -19.97
CA ILE A 166 -26.65 21.54 -18.88
C ILE A 166 -25.87 21.46 -17.57
N LYS A 167 -26.49 21.91 -16.47
CA LYS A 167 -25.90 21.98 -15.13
C LYS A 167 -25.88 20.59 -14.48
N THR A 168 -24.72 19.94 -14.36
CA THR A 168 -24.60 18.55 -13.84
C THR A 168 -23.95 18.47 -12.45
N TYR A 169 -24.11 19.48 -11.60
CA TYR A 169 -23.64 19.39 -10.21
C TYR A 169 -24.40 18.29 -9.43
N PRO A 170 -23.78 17.58 -8.48
CA PRO A 170 -24.41 16.44 -7.80
C PRO A 170 -25.73 16.77 -7.06
N GLY A 171 -26.67 15.82 -7.09
CA GLY A 171 -27.97 15.87 -6.42
C GLY A 171 -28.98 14.93 -7.09
N ASP A 172 -30.09 14.62 -6.43
CA ASP A 172 -31.11 13.66 -6.91
C ASP A 172 -31.78 14.09 -8.24
N ASP A 173 -31.71 15.39 -8.56
CA ASP A 173 -32.20 16.01 -9.80
C ASP A 173 -31.09 16.19 -10.86
N CYS A 174 -29.92 15.59 -10.68
CA CYS A 174 -28.83 15.68 -11.64
C CYS A 174 -29.16 14.86 -12.91
N PRO A 175 -29.12 15.47 -14.11
CA PRO A 175 -29.33 14.73 -15.35
C PRO A 175 -28.28 13.63 -15.55
N GLY A 176 -28.72 12.51 -16.14
CA GLY A 176 -27.86 11.38 -16.52
C GLY A 176 -26.98 11.68 -17.74
N PRO A 177 -26.22 10.70 -18.24
CA PRO A 177 -25.38 10.85 -19.44
C PRO A 177 -26.17 11.16 -20.72
N VAL A 178 -27.46 10.77 -20.73
CA VAL A 178 -28.43 10.95 -21.80
C VAL A 178 -29.67 11.63 -21.22
N ILE A 179 -30.27 12.52 -22.01
CA ILE A 179 -31.49 13.27 -21.72
C ILE A 179 -32.38 13.15 -22.95
N GLN A 180 -33.61 12.63 -22.80
CA GLN A 180 -34.55 12.57 -23.91
C GLN A 180 -35.09 13.97 -24.25
N PRO A 181 -35.53 14.25 -25.48
CA PRO A 181 -35.99 15.58 -25.90
C PRO A 181 -37.06 16.20 -24.97
N GLU A 182 -37.97 15.38 -24.45
CA GLU A 182 -39.03 15.75 -23.50
C GLU A 182 -38.50 16.18 -22.12
N ASP A 183 -37.36 15.65 -21.67
CA ASP A 183 -36.73 15.98 -20.39
C ASP A 183 -35.78 17.19 -20.48
N LEU A 184 -35.37 17.58 -21.69
CA LEU A 184 -34.43 18.69 -21.91
C LEU A 184 -34.89 20.03 -21.28
N PRO A 185 -36.16 20.47 -21.38
CA PRO A 185 -36.64 21.68 -20.70
C PRO A 185 -36.38 21.67 -19.19
N ARG A 186 -36.60 20.52 -18.54
CA ARG A 186 -36.37 20.34 -17.10
C ARG A 186 -34.90 20.43 -16.74
N ALA A 187 -34.03 19.84 -17.56
CA ALA A 187 -32.58 19.89 -17.38
C ALA A 187 -32.00 21.31 -17.58
N LEU A 188 -32.52 22.08 -18.55
CA LEU A 188 -32.16 23.48 -18.79
C LEU A 188 -32.53 24.38 -17.60
N LEU A 189 -33.78 24.28 -17.14
CA LEU A 189 -34.34 25.11 -16.05
C LEU A 189 -33.80 24.76 -14.65
N ARG A 190 -32.98 23.71 -14.50
CA ARG A 190 -32.39 23.31 -13.22
C ARG A 190 -31.73 24.50 -12.50
N PRO A 191 -32.06 24.78 -11.23
CA PRO A 191 -31.57 25.98 -10.53
C PRO A 191 -30.06 25.89 -10.22
N ARG A 192 -29.38 27.03 -10.07
CA ARG A 192 -27.94 27.07 -9.70
C ARG A 192 -27.64 26.85 -8.21
N ARG A 193 -28.62 26.97 -7.32
CA ARG A 193 -28.47 26.83 -5.86
C ARG A 193 -27.27 27.61 -5.28
N GLY A 194 -27.03 28.83 -5.77
CA GLY A 194 -25.94 29.71 -5.31
C GLY A 194 -24.52 29.37 -5.84
N ARG A 195 -24.36 28.31 -6.64
CA ARG A 195 -23.07 27.88 -7.20
C ARG A 195 -22.52 28.85 -8.25
N VAL A 196 -21.21 28.96 -8.37
CA VAL A 196 -20.56 29.73 -9.47
C VAL A 196 -20.76 29.03 -10.82
N VAL A 197 -20.67 29.75 -11.93
CA VAL A 197 -20.78 29.12 -13.26
C VAL A 197 -19.48 28.40 -13.60
N GLY A 198 -19.55 27.13 -14.02
CA GLY A 198 -18.40 26.36 -14.48
C GLY A 198 -18.74 25.53 -15.72
N PHE A 199 -17.77 25.30 -16.61
CA PHE A 199 -17.93 24.54 -17.85
C PHE A 199 -16.81 23.50 -17.98
N ALA A 200 -17.15 22.27 -18.36
CA ALA A 200 -16.19 21.24 -18.73
C ALA A 200 -16.18 21.05 -20.25
N GLY A 201 -15.01 21.20 -20.86
CA GLY A 201 -14.78 20.99 -22.28
C GLY A 201 -13.54 20.11 -22.50
N TRP A 202 -13.57 19.37 -23.61
CA TRP A 202 -12.51 18.47 -24.07
C TRP A 202 -12.49 18.47 -25.60
N THR A 203 -11.49 17.87 -26.23
CA THR A 203 -11.26 18.05 -27.67
C THR A 203 -12.43 17.62 -28.56
N ALA A 204 -13.23 16.62 -28.16
CA ALA A 204 -14.41 16.17 -28.92
C ALA A 204 -15.53 17.22 -29.08
N ILE A 205 -15.44 18.37 -28.41
CA ILE A 205 -16.40 19.49 -28.59
C ILE A 205 -15.78 20.70 -29.29
N SER A 206 -14.62 20.49 -29.95
CA SER A 206 -13.88 21.50 -30.70
C SER A 206 -14.22 21.45 -32.19
N MET A 207 -14.72 22.57 -32.74
CA MET A 207 -15.00 22.73 -34.18
C MET A 207 -13.79 22.54 -35.11
N THR A 208 -12.57 22.48 -34.56
CA THR A 208 -11.32 22.60 -35.35
C THR A 208 -10.37 21.42 -35.18
N VAL A 209 -10.79 20.34 -34.50
CA VAL A 209 -9.96 19.14 -34.32
C VAL A 209 -10.78 17.92 -34.73
N PRO A 210 -10.42 17.25 -35.85
CA PRO A 210 -11.09 16.02 -36.28
C PRO A 210 -11.01 14.91 -35.24
N PHE A 211 -11.99 14.00 -35.28
CA PHE A 211 -11.99 12.79 -34.47
C PHE A 211 -10.79 11.88 -34.80
N ASP A 212 -10.38 11.78 -36.07
CA ASP A 212 -9.18 11.04 -36.49
C ASP A 212 -7.90 11.55 -35.80
N ASP A 213 -7.76 12.86 -35.62
CA ASP A 213 -6.60 13.45 -34.92
C ASP A 213 -6.60 13.06 -33.43
N MET A 214 -7.76 12.98 -32.79
CA MET A 214 -7.88 12.47 -31.41
C MET A 214 -7.52 10.98 -31.30
N ALA A 215 -7.95 10.17 -32.27
CA ALA A 215 -7.59 8.76 -32.35
C ALA A 215 -6.09 8.57 -32.59
N HIS A 216 -5.49 9.38 -33.46
CA HIS A 216 -4.05 9.39 -33.73
C HIS A 216 -3.24 9.83 -32.50
N GLU A 217 -3.65 10.89 -31.79
CA GLU A 217 -2.97 11.32 -30.57
C GLU A 217 -3.06 10.24 -29.48
N TRP A 218 -4.17 9.52 -29.36
CA TRP A 218 -4.26 8.35 -28.48
C TRP A 218 -3.34 7.21 -28.94
N VAL A 219 -3.37 6.81 -30.21
CA VAL A 219 -2.56 5.70 -30.74
C VAL A 219 -1.06 5.99 -30.65
N THR A 220 -0.64 7.26 -30.72
CA THR A 220 0.76 7.66 -30.53
C THR A 220 1.14 7.88 -29.07
N SER A 221 0.17 8.14 -28.19
CA SER A 221 0.36 8.31 -26.74
C SER A 221 0.28 7.02 -25.93
N ARG A 222 -0.56 6.06 -26.32
CA ARG A 222 -0.73 4.78 -25.63
C ARG A 222 0.62 4.06 -25.50
N GLY A 223 0.88 3.52 -24.32
CA GLY A 223 2.20 2.97 -23.99
C GLY A 223 3.31 4.03 -23.83
N LYS A 224 2.99 5.25 -23.34
CA LYS A 224 3.96 6.26 -22.89
C LYS A 224 3.29 7.13 -21.78
N PRO A 225 3.64 7.10 -20.48
CA PRO A 225 2.79 7.63 -19.42
C PRO A 225 2.76 9.15 -19.42
N GLU A 226 3.88 9.79 -19.75
CA GLU A 226 3.94 11.25 -19.92
C GLU A 226 3.05 11.71 -21.09
N LYS A 227 2.97 10.93 -22.17
CA LYS A 227 2.03 11.22 -23.26
C LYS A 227 0.59 10.83 -22.95
N VAL A 228 0.32 9.73 -22.24
CA VAL A 228 -1.03 9.40 -21.76
C VAL A 228 -1.52 10.46 -20.77
N LYS A 229 -0.63 10.97 -19.90
CA LYS A 229 -0.86 12.10 -19.00
C LYS A 229 -1.17 13.37 -19.77
N ASP A 230 -0.40 13.70 -20.80
CA ASP A 230 -0.68 14.83 -21.67
C ASP A 230 -1.98 14.66 -22.45
N PHE A 231 -2.25 13.47 -23.01
CA PHE A 231 -3.50 13.13 -23.66
C PHE A 231 -4.71 13.31 -22.73
N VAL A 232 -4.67 12.74 -21.52
CA VAL A 232 -5.77 12.87 -20.54
C VAL A 232 -5.95 14.33 -20.11
N ARG A 233 -4.87 15.12 -19.97
CA ARG A 233 -4.94 16.53 -19.56
C ARG A 233 -5.34 17.49 -20.68
N GLN A 234 -4.87 17.26 -21.89
CA GLN A 234 -4.97 18.18 -23.03
C GLN A 234 -6.08 17.78 -24.01
N VAL A 235 -6.28 16.47 -24.24
CA VAL A 235 -7.32 15.94 -25.12
C VAL A 235 -8.61 15.64 -24.36
N LEU A 236 -8.55 14.92 -23.23
CA LEU A 236 -9.74 14.61 -22.42
C LEU A 236 -10.13 15.75 -21.46
N GLY A 237 -9.22 16.68 -21.16
CA GLY A 237 -9.45 17.76 -20.19
C GLY A 237 -9.59 17.28 -18.73
N GLU A 238 -9.20 16.04 -18.44
CA GLU A 238 -9.43 15.39 -17.16
C GLU A 238 -8.20 15.45 -16.22
N PRO A 239 -8.41 15.49 -14.89
CA PRO A 239 -7.33 15.53 -13.93
C PRO A 239 -6.68 14.15 -13.76
N PHE A 240 -5.54 13.97 -14.42
CA PHE A 240 -4.80 12.71 -14.47
C PHE A 240 -4.20 12.28 -13.12
N GLN A 241 -4.29 10.98 -12.81
CA GLN A 241 -3.66 10.38 -11.63
C GLN A 241 -3.21 8.94 -11.92
N LEU A 242 -1.90 8.66 -11.83
CA LEU A 242 -1.43 7.26 -11.75
C LEU A 242 -1.85 6.67 -10.39
N ARG A 243 -2.74 5.69 -10.41
CA ARG A 243 -3.06 4.84 -9.25
C ARG A 243 -3.01 3.38 -9.66
N VAL A 244 -2.02 2.64 -9.17
CA VAL A 244 -2.19 1.20 -8.93
C VAL A 244 -3.00 1.01 -7.65
N ASN A 245 -3.80 -0.05 -7.61
CA ASN A 245 -4.95 -0.24 -6.72
C ASN A 245 -4.55 -0.63 -5.28
N VAL A 246 -3.99 0.33 -4.54
CA VAL A 246 -3.63 0.16 -3.12
C VAL A 246 -4.87 0.29 -2.22
N PRO A 247 -5.13 -0.67 -1.31
CA PRO A 247 -6.23 -0.58 -0.36
C PRO A 247 -6.14 0.65 0.56
N GLU A 248 -7.29 1.26 0.87
CA GLU A 248 -7.39 2.37 1.83
C GLU A 248 -7.22 1.85 3.27
N ALA A 249 -6.45 2.57 4.10
CA ALA A 249 -6.17 2.20 5.49
C ALA A 249 -7.45 2.00 6.33
N GLU A 250 -8.49 2.79 6.09
CA GLU A 250 -9.82 2.66 6.68
C GLU A 250 -10.47 1.28 6.43
N LYS A 251 -10.29 0.70 5.24
CA LYS A 251 -10.81 -0.64 4.91
C LYS A 251 -10.05 -1.71 5.66
N LEU A 252 -8.72 -1.57 5.81
CA LEU A 252 -7.89 -2.50 6.57
C LEU A 252 -8.21 -2.44 8.08
N LEU A 253 -8.42 -1.24 8.63
CA LEU A 253 -8.85 -1.02 10.02
C LEU A 253 -10.16 -1.74 10.37
N ALA A 254 -11.12 -1.73 9.45
CA ALA A 254 -12.43 -2.37 9.63
C ALA A 254 -12.40 -3.91 9.51
N ARG A 255 -11.26 -4.50 9.10
CA ARG A 255 -11.09 -5.95 8.87
C ARG A 255 -10.22 -6.66 9.91
N ARG A 256 -9.65 -5.91 10.87
CA ARG A 256 -8.88 -6.43 12.00
C ARG A 256 -9.61 -7.57 12.73
N GLN A 257 -8.82 -8.48 13.28
CA GLN A 257 -9.28 -9.68 13.96
C GLN A 257 -8.92 -9.64 15.44
N SER A 258 -9.80 -10.18 16.28
CA SER A 258 -9.62 -10.18 17.73
C SER A 258 -8.67 -11.29 18.19
N TYR A 259 -7.38 -11.01 18.15
CA TYR A 259 -6.33 -11.78 18.82
C TYR A 259 -5.22 -10.86 19.34
N ARG A 260 -4.43 -11.35 20.32
CA ARG A 260 -3.45 -10.53 21.06
C ARG A 260 -2.05 -10.64 20.44
N ILE A 261 -1.40 -9.50 20.22
CA ILE A 261 0.04 -9.36 19.92
C ILE A 261 0.87 -10.04 21.02
N GLY A 262 1.80 -10.92 20.64
CA GLY A 262 2.60 -11.74 21.55
C GLY A 262 1.78 -12.79 22.34
N GLY A 263 0.54 -13.05 21.91
CA GLY A 263 -0.40 -13.98 22.55
C GLY A 263 -0.26 -15.43 22.06
N VAL A 264 -1.40 -16.12 22.03
CA VAL A 264 -1.51 -17.46 21.45
C VAL A 264 -1.49 -17.34 19.92
N LEU A 265 -0.69 -18.17 19.25
CA LEU A 265 -0.59 -18.22 17.79
C LEU A 265 -1.97 -18.49 17.15
N PRO A 266 -2.38 -17.70 16.14
CA PRO A 266 -3.57 -17.98 15.35
C PRO A 266 -3.57 -19.37 14.72
N LYS A 267 -4.75 -19.99 14.62
CA LYS A 267 -4.91 -21.28 13.93
C LYS A 267 -4.52 -21.15 12.46
N GLY A 268 -3.64 -22.05 12.00
CA GLY A 268 -3.12 -22.05 10.63
C GLY A 268 -1.67 -21.60 10.49
N VAL A 269 -1.07 -21.01 11.53
CA VAL A 269 0.38 -20.75 11.59
C VAL A 269 1.15 -22.08 11.67
N LEU A 270 2.20 -22.22 10.85
CA LEU A 270 3.05 -23.40 10.72
C LEU A 270 4.53 -23.12 11.00
N PHE A 271 5.00 -21.91 10.71
CA PHE A 271 6.33 -21.41 11.05
C PHE A 271 6.30 -19.88 11.25
N LEU A 272 7.37 -19.35 11.84
CA LEU A 272 7.49 -17.95 12.26
C LEU A 272 8.75 -17.30 11.66
N THR A 273 8.59 -16.10 11.09
CA THR A 273 9.71 -15.24 10.69
C THR A 273 9.70 -13.96 11.51
N MET A 274 10.88 -13.47 11.90
CA MET A 274 11.06 -12.17 12.52
C MET A 274 11.89 -11.26 11.62
N THR A 275 11.57 -9.98 11.59
CA THR A 275 12.34 -8.97 10.89
C THR A 275 12.64 -7.80 11.80
N ILE A 276 13.80 -7.16 11.57
CA ILE A 276 14.34 -6.07 12.36
C ILE A 276 14.85 -4.98 11.41
N ASP A 277 14.35 -3.76 11.62
CA ASP A 277 14.77 -2.53 10.96
C ASP A 277 15.62 -1.71 11.95
N VAL A 278 16.76 -1.21 11.48
CA VAL A 278 17.79 -0.57 12.30
C VAL A 278 17.77 0.93 12.03
N GLN A 279 17.29 1.73 12.99
CA GLN A 279 17.20 3.18 12.86
C GLN A 279 18.23 3.89 13.76
N GLY A 280 18.37 5.20 13.62
CA GLY A 280 19.32 6.01 14.42
C GLY A 280 19.16 5.84 15.93
N ASN A 281 17.90 5.85 16.37
CA ASN A 281 17.46 5.99 17.75
C ASN A 281 16.64 4.82 18.30
N ARG A 282 16.43 3.77 17.49
CA ARG A 282 15.59 2.61 17.83
C ARG A 282 15.86 1.42 16.94
N LEU A 283 15.47 0.23 17.39
CA LEU A 283 15.22 -0.94 16.54
C LEU A 283 13.72 -1.18 16.46
N GLU A 284 13.17 -1.28 15.25
CA GLU A 284 11.79 -1.76 15.06
C GLU A 284 11.80 -3.24 14.66
N TRP A 285 10.83 -4.01 15.14
CA TRP A 285 10.75 -5.42 14.77
C TRP A 285 9.30 -5.92 14.70
N ALA A 286 9.09 -6.92 13.84
CA ALA A 286 7.83 -7.61 13.67
C ALA A 286 8.05 -9.13 13.56
N VAL A 287 7.08 -9.91 14.02
CA VAL A 287 7.03 -11.37 13.88
C VAL A 287 5.77 -11.72 13.11
N TYR A 288 5.95 -12.40 11.97
CA TYR A 288 4.88 -12.93 11.14
C TYR A 288 4.83 -14.45 11.26
N GLY A 289 3.63 -14.97 11.50
CA GLY A 289 3.35 -16.40 11.38
C GLY A 289 2.81 -16.72 10.00
N TRP A 290 3.24 -17.85 9.43
CA TRP A 290 2.95 -18.26 8.07
C TRP A 290 2.31 -19.63 8.02
N GLY A 291 1.29 -19.77 7.18
CA GLY A 291 0.56 -21.00 6.92
C GLY A 291 0.56 -21.39 5.44
N ILE A 292 -0.29 -22.34 5.10
CA ILE A 292 -0.42 -22.86 3.72
C ILE A 292 -0.77 -21.72 2.74
N GLY A 293 -0.13 -21.75 1.57
CA GLY A 293 -0.28 -20.72 0.52
C GLY A 293 0.27 -19.35 0.92
N LEU A 294 1.19 -19.28 1.89
CA LEU A 294 1.71 -18.04 2.49
C LEU A 294 0.60 -17.13 3.05
N SER A 295 -0.49 -17.74 3.51
CA SER A 295 -1.47 -17.08 4.39
C SER A 295 -0.75 -16.70 5.69
N SER A 296 -0.91 -15.47 6.18
CA SER A 296 -0.04 -14.92 7.21
C SER A 296 -0.78 -14.11 8.27
N TRP A 297 -0.17 -14.01 9.46
CA TRP A 297 -0.67 -13.27 10.61
C TRP A 297 0.45 -12.44 11.20
N LEU A 298 0.21 -11.16 11.50
CA LEU A 298 1.11 -10.42 12.39
C LEU A 298 0.93 -11.00 13.81
N VAL A 299 1.97 -11.64 14.35
CA VAL A 299 1.96 -12.36 15.64
C VAL A 299 2.45 -11.48 16.77
N ASP A 300 3.57 -10.78 16.59
CA ASP A 300 4.15 -9.86 17.58
C ASP A 300 4.80 -8.67 16.87
N LYS A 301 4.94 -7.52 17.54
CA LYS A 301 5.70 -6.37 17.06
C LYS A 301 6.12 -5.47 18.21
N GLY A 302 7.19 -4.72 18.03
CA GLY A 302 7.62 -3.74 19.01
C GLY A 302 8.76 -2.85 18.55
N ILE A 303 9.13 -1.93 19.43
CA ILE A 303 10.21 -0.97 19.24
C ILE A 303 11.13 -1.07 20.45
N ILE A 304 12.44 -1.10 20.22
CA ILE A 304 13.48 -1.01 21.25
C ILE A 304 14.12 0.37 21.12
N GLU A 305 13.70 1.31 21.97
CA GLU A 305 14.25 2.67 22.02
C GLU A 305 15.70 2.68 22.55
N GLY A 306 16.57 3.48 21.92
CA GLY A 306 17.96 3.72 22.30
C GLY A 306 18.91 3.90 21.10
N ASP A 307 20.07 4.53 21.31
CA ASP A 307 21.09 4.67 20.26
C ASP A 307 21.56 3.28 19.80
N THR A 308 21.41 2.97 18.50
CA THR A 308 21.75 1.66 17.94
C THR A 308 23.25 1.37 17.85
N GLY A 309 24.11 2.25 18.36
CA GLY A 309 25.52 2.01 18.63
C GLY A 309 25.77 1.32 19.97
N ASP A 310 24.90 1.56 20.96
CA ASP A 310 25.05 1.08 22.33
C ASP A 310 24.76 -0.42 22.45
N ASP A 311 25.63 -1.15 23.14
CA ASP A 311 25.49 -2.60 23.35
C ASP A 311 24.16 -2.98 24.03
N ILE A 312 23.61 -2.09 24.86
CA ILE A 312 22.34 -2.35 25.59
C ILE A 312 21.13 -2.53 24.67
N VAL A 313 21.11 -1.86 23.50
CA VAL A 313 20.00 -1.98 22.54
C VAL A 313 20.04 -3.35 21.86
N TRP A 314 21.25 -3.84 21.57
CA TRP A 314 21.47 -5.18 21.01
C TRP A 314 21.24 -6.30 22.03
N ALA A 315 21.68 -6.12 23.28
CA ALA A 315 21.37 -7.07 24.36
C ALA A 315 19.86 -7.19 24.66
N ARG A 316 19.10 -6.10 24.47
CA ARG A 316 17.62 -6.15 24.51
C ARG A 316 17.05 -6.91 23.32
N LEU A 317 17.63 -6.77 22.12
CA LEU A 317 17.24 -7.53 20.92
C LEU A 317 17.47 -9.03 21.10
N ASP A 318 18.58 -9.43 21.73
CA ASP A 318 18.87 -10.83 22.07
C ASP A 318 17.74 -11.45 22.91
N GLY A 319 17.22 -10.69 23.87
CA GLY A 319 16.03 -11.06 24.66
C GLY A 319 14.73 -11.15 23.85
N VAL A 320 14.60 -10.43 22.73
CA VAL A 320 13.43 -10.52 21.83
C VAL A 320 13.54 -11.73 20.91
N ILE A 321 14.69 -12.01 20.29
CA ILE A 321 14.88 -13.19 19.42
C ILE A 321 14.88 -14.53 20.21
N GLY A 322 15.08 -14.46 21.53
CA GLY A 322 14.91 -15.55 22.48
C GLY A 322 13.47 -15.82 22.90
N ARG A 323 12.50 -14.95 22.54
CA ARG A 323 11.08 -15.16 22.85
C ARG A 323 10.56 -16.44 22.18
N ARG A 324 9.58 -17.06 22.86
CA ARG A 324 8.88 -18.24 22.35
C ARG A 324 7.38 -18.02 22.40
N TYR A 325 6.70 -18.32 21.30
CA TYR A 325 5.27 -18.12 21.12
C TYR A 325 4.52 -19.40 21.45
N ARG A 326 3.33 -19.29 22.06
CA ARG A 326 2.53 -20.46 22.43
C ARG A 326 1.45 -20.70 21.41
N ASP A 327 1.23 -21.94 20.99
CA ASP A 327 0.06 -22.30 20.19
C ASP A 327 -1.16 -22.65 21.05
N ALA A 328 -2.29 -22.92 20.39
CA ALA A 328 -3.54 -23.28 21.07
C ALA A 328 -3.48 -24.63 21.83
N ALA A 329 -2.46 -25.47 21.59
CA ALA A 329 -2.19 -26.69 22.32
C ALA A 329 -1.17 -26.49 23.47
N GLY A 330 -0.69 -25.25 23.68
CA GLY A 330 0.26 -24.89 24.72
C GLY A 330 1.73 -25.15 24.38
N ARG A 331 2.06 -25.64 23.18
CA ARG A 331 3.47 -25.86 22.77
C ARG A 331 4.17 -24.52 22.55
N SER A 332 5.46 -24.47 22.86
CA SER A 332 6.26 -23.23 22.84
C SER A 332 7.25 -23.23 21.68
N TRP A 333 7.02 -22.37 20.69
CA TRP A 333 7.74 -22.33 19.41
C TRP A 333 8.77 -21.18 19.40
N PRO A 334 10.01 -21.39 18.94
CA PRO A 334 10.94 -20.29 18.65
C PRO A 334 10.53 -19.61 17.33
N VAL A 335 11.17 -18.49 17.01
CA VAL A 335 11.20 -17.98 15.63
C VAL A 335 12.11 -18.87 14.77
N ASP A 336 11.65 -19.27 13.59
CA ASP A 336 12.37 -20.17 12.68
C ASP A 336 13.42 -19.43 11.82
N ALA A 337 13.17 -18.18 11.40
CA ALA A 337 14.15 -17.31 10.73
C ALA A 337 14.06 -15.84 11.17
N VAL A 338 15.20 -15.18 11.33
CA VAL A 338 15.34 -13.78 11.79
C VAL A 338 16.15 -12.97 10.78
N GLY A 339 15.57 -11.94 10.18
CA GLY A 339 16.25 -11.03 9.26
C GLY A 339 16.55 -9.68 9.92
N VAL A 340 17.75 -9.13 9.69
CA VAL A 340 18.12 -7.77 10.09
C VAL A 340 18.50 -6.98 8.86
N ASP A 341 17.86 -5.83 8.65
CA ASP A 341 18.26 -4.91 7.58
C ASP A 341 19.66 -4.33 7.86
N THR A 342 20.44 -4.17 6.79
CA THR A 342 21.84 -3.72 6.86
C THR A 342 22.05 -2.30 6.33
N GLY A 343 20.96 -1.63 5.90
CA GLY A 343 20.98 -0.28 5.32
C GLY A 343 21.49 0.81 6.26
N PHE A 344 21.51 0.57 7.57
CA PHE A 344 22.02 1.51 8.56
C PHE A 344 22.90 0.82 9.62
N ARG A 345 23.97 1.52 10.07
CA ARG A 345 25.06 0.99 10.92
C ARG A 345 25.55 -0.41 10.49
N THR A 346 25.72 -0.64 9.19
CA THR A 346 26.04 -1.93 8.54
C THR A 346 27.05 -2.80 9.30
N GLN A 347 28.22 -2.27 9.68
CA GLN A 347 29.24 -3.04 10.42
C GLN A 347 28.79 -3.46 11.83
N ARG A 348 27.91 -2.70 12.49
CA ARG A 348 27.29 -3.08 13.78
C ARG A 348 26.35 -4.27 13.58
N VAL A 349 25.51 -4.23 12.54
CA VAL A 349 24.62 -5.34 12.16
C VAL A 349 25.43 -6.59 11.87
N TYR A 350 26.49 -6.48 11.05
CA TYR A 350 27.36 -7.60 10.70
C TYR A 350 27.99 -8.27 11.92
N ARG A 351 28.51 -7.48 12.88
CA ARG A 351 29.05 -8.01 14.15
C ARG A 351 28.01 -8.79 14.95
N TRP A 352 26.78 -8.28 15.03
CA TRP A 352 25.70 -8.92 15.78
C TRP A 352 25.19 -10.20 15.08
N VAL A 353 25.04 -10.19 13.76
CA VAL A 353 24.67 -11.39 12.97
C VAL A 353 25.77 -12.45 13.06
N MET A 354 27.05 -12.04 12.99
CA MET A 354 28.19 -12.95 13.14
C MET A 354 28.21 -13.63 14.52
N ALA A 355 27.88 -12.90 15.60
CA ALA A 355 27.76 -13.48 16.94
C ALA A 355 26.64 -14.54 17.04
N HIS A 356 25.64 -14.48 16.16
CA HIS A 356 24.51 -15.41 16.10
C HIS A 356 24.64 -16.50 15.02
N ALA A 357 25.76 -16.56 14.28
CA ALA A 357 25.93 -17.47 13.14
C ALA A 357 25.77 -18.96 13.52
N THR A 358 26.12 -19.35 14.74
CA THR A 358 25.96 -20.72 15.26
C THR A 358 24.51 -21.18 15.34
N THR A 359 23.54 -20.25 15.34
CA THR A 359 22.11 -20.58 15.40
C THR A 359 21.52 -20.99 14.05
N GLY A 360 22.21 -20.72 12.94
CA GLY A 360 21.76 -21.02 11.57
C GLY A 360 20.48 -20.29 11.11
N ARG A 361 19.91 -19.41 11.93
CA ARG A 361 18.58 -18.77 11.69
C ARG A 361 18.61 -17.25 11.62
N VAL A 362 19.78 -16.61 11.67
CA VAL A 362 19.92 -15.14 11.64
C VAL A 362 20.58 -14.70 10.35
N PHE A 363 19.93 -13.80 9.62
CA PHE A 363 20.29 -13.39 8.26
C PHE A 363 20.52 -11.88 8.20
N ALA A 364 21.65 -11.45 7.63
CA ALA A 364 21.90 -10.05 7.28
C ALA A 364 21.27 -9.78 5.90
N LEU A 365 20.29 -8.87 5.82
CA LEU A 365 19.50 -8.62 4.62
C LEU A 365 19.96 -7.34 3.89
N ASP A 366 19.95 -7.39 2.57
CA ASP A 366 20.30 -6.30 1.64
C ASP A 366 19.14 -6.08 0.66
N GLY A 367 18.28 -5.11 0.95
CA GLY A 367 17.11 -4.79 0.12
C GLY A 367 17.53 -4.26 -1.26
N ARG A 368 17.07 -4.91 -2.33
CA ARG A 368 17.34 -4.50 -3.72
C ARG A 368 16.06 -4.14 -4.45
N ASP A 369 16.13 -3.01 -5.14
CA ASP A 369 15.12 -2.55 -6.09
C ASP A 369 15.27 -3.28 -7.43
N GLY A 370 14.14 -3.65 -8.03
CA GLY A 370 14.07 -4.29 -9.35
C GLY A 370 13.11 -5.48 -9.40
N TRP A 371 12.44 -5.65 -10.53
CA TRP A 371 11.59 -6.81 -10.84
C TRP A 371 12.41 -8.06 -11.15
N MET A 372 11.77 -9.23 -10.98
CA MET A 372 12.32 -10.55 -11.31
C MET A 372 13.59 -10.88 -10.50
N LEU A 373 13.78 -10.21 -9.37
CA LEU A 373 14.81 -10.54 -8.39
C LEU A 373 14.27 -11.61 -7.44
N PRO A 374 15.09 -12.61 -7.04
CA PRO A 374 14.64 -13.65 -6.11
C PRO A 374 14.26 -13.05 -4.75
N ALA A 375 13.22 -13.60 -4.12
CA ALA A 375 12.76 -13.20 -2.79
C ALA A 375 13.90 -13.17 -1.76
N LEU A 376 14.73 -14.21 -1.75
CA LEU A 376 16.03 -14.23 -1.08
C LEU A 376 17.06 -14.83 -2.05
N GLY A 377 18.01 -14.03 -2.52
CA GLY A 377 19.03 -14.42 -3.49
C GLY A 377 20.29 -15.00 -2.84
N THR A 378 21.22 -15.46 -3.69
CA THR A 378 22.49 -16.06 -3.26
C THR A 378 23.31 -15.09 -2.39
N PRO A 379 23.77 -15.51 -1.20
CA PRO A 379 24.49 -14.62 -0.29
C PRO A 379 25.89 -14.28 -0.81
N SER A 380 26.33 -13.07 -0.51
CA SER A 380 27.71 -12.62 -0.73
C SER A 380 28.46 -12.52 0.60
N LYS A 381 29.73 -12.92 0.63
CA LYS A 381 30.59 -12.72 1.80
C LYS A 381 30.92 -11.23 1.97
N LYS A 382 30.87 -10.74 3.21
CA LYS A 382 31.28 -9.38 3.59
C LYS A 382 32.18 -9.43 4.81
N ASP A 383 33.23 -8.61 4.77
CA ASP A 383 34.18 -8.48 5.87
C ASP A 383 33.56 -7.70 7.02
N VAL A 384 33.76 -8.22 8.23
CA VAL A 384 33.29 -7.63 9.47
C VAL A 384 34.46 -6.94 10.15
N ASP A 385 34.36 -5.62 10.30
CA ASP A 385 35.44 -4.79 10.84
C ASP A 385 35.05 -4.20 12.20
N PHE A 386 36.03 -4.09 13.10
CA PHE A 386 35.91 -3.34 14.34
C PHE A 386 37.18 -2.55 14.63
N ASN A 387 37.03 -1.24 14.90
CA ASN A 387 38.15 -0.31 15.15
C ASN A 387 39.30 -0.39 14.12
N GLY A 388 38.98 -0.65 12.85
CA GLY A 388 39.96 -0.74 11.76
C GLY A 388 40.65 -2.11 11.59
N ALA A 389 40.23 -3.14 12.32
CA ALA A 389 40.70 -4.51 12.16
C ALA A 389 39.56 -5.45 11.70
N LYS A 390 39.84 -6.31 10.71
CA LYS A 390 38.94 -7.41 10.30
C LYS A 390 38.86 -8.44 11.42
N ILE A 391 37.64 -8.71 11.87
CA ILE A 391 37.33 -9.67 12.96
C ILE A 391 36.54 -10.89 12.48
N GLY A 392 36.07 -10.91 11.23
CA GLY A 392 35.42 -12.08 10.64
C GLY A 392 34.76 -11.80 9.29
N GLU A 393 33.86 -12.68 8.88
CA GLU A 393 33.06 -12.58 7.66
C GLU A 393 31.59 -12.93 7.95
N VAL A 394 30.66 -12.26 7.27
CA VAL A 394 29.22 -12.52 7.34
C VAL A 394 28.64 -12.78 5.94
N GLN A 395 27.57 -13.57 5.87
CA GLN A 395 26.79 -13.74 4.65
C GLN A 395 25.73 -12.65 4.56
N LEU A 396 25.84 -11.79 3.53
CA LEU A 396 24.86 -10.77 3.17
C LEU A 396 23.92 -11.30 2.10
N TRP A 397 22.63 -11.39 2.42
CA TRP A 397 21.59 -11.98 1.58
C TRP A 397 20.79 -10.89 0.84
N PRO A 398 20.88 -10.82 -0.50
CA PRO A 398 20.12 -9.86 -1.28
C PRO A 398 18.64 -10.24 -1.34
N VAL A 399 17.75 -9.26 -1.16
CA VAL A 399 16.29 -9.44 -1.18
C VAL A 399 15.68 -8.69 -2.36
N GLY A 400 15.01 -9.39 -3.27
CA GLY A 400 14.25 -8.78 -4.36
C GLY A 400 12.96 -8.15 -3.87
N THR A 401 12.97 -6.83 -3.62
CA THR A 401 11.86 -6.20 -2.88
C THR A 401 10.60 -5.94 -3.71
N TRP A 402 10.68 -5.78 -5.04
CA TRP A 402 9.56 -5.27 -5.84
C TRP A 402 8.44 -6.31 -6.06
N ASP A 403 8.79 -7.56 -6.35
CA ASP A 403 7.82 -8.66 -6.43
C ASP A 403 7.20 -8.95 -5.05
N LEU A 404 8.01 -8.95 -3.99
CA LEU A 404 7.53 -9.11 -2.61
C LEU A 404 6.60 -7.98 -2.16
N LYS A 405 6.82 -6.74 -2.63
CA LYS A 405 5.88 -5.62 -2.44
C LYS A 405 4.57 -5.88 -3.20
N ALA A 406 4.62 -6.36 -4.44
CA ALA A 406 3.40 -6.71 -5.18
C ALA A 406 2.58 -7.80 -4.45
N ASP A 407 3.23 -8.86 -3.97
CA ASP A 407 2.61 -9.93 -3.18
C ASP A 407 2.04 -9.44 -1.85
N HIS A 408 2.74 -8.53 -1.17
CA HIS A 408 2.25 -7.92 0.07
C HIS A 408 0.97 -7.12 -0.19
N TYR A 409 0.93 -6.30 -1.25
CA TYR A 409 -0.25 -5.50 -1.59
C TYR A 409 -1.41 -6.38 -2.09
N ALA A 410 -1.13 -7.49 -2.78
CA ALA A 410 -2.14 -8.49 -3.12
C ALA A 410 -2.71 -9.19 -1.87
N ALA A 411 -1.87 -9.49 -0.87
CA ALA A 411 -2.31 -10.04 0.41
C ALA A 411 -3.15 -9.02 1.22
N LEU A 412 -2.79 -7.74 1.20
CA LEU A 412 -3.59 -6.65 1.79
C LEU A 412 -4.94 -6.46 1.09
N ALA A 413 -5.00 -6.62 -0.24
CA ALA A 413 -6.26 -6.54 -0.98
C ALA A 413 -7.22 -7.69 -0.58
N LYS A 414 -6.70 -8.91 -0.43
CA LYS A 414 -7.46 -10.05 0.14
C LYS A 414 -7.96 -9.73 1.56
N PHE A 415 -7.15 -9.07 2.39
CA PHE A 415 -7.53 -8.68 3.75
C PHE A 415 -8.66 -7.63 3.75
N ALA A 416 -8.55 -6.61 2.90
CA ALA A 416 -9.58 -5.57 2.74
C ALA A 416 -10.94 -6.15 2.29
N ASN A 417 -10.92 -7.10 1.35
CA ASN A 417 -12.12 -7.78 0.87
C ASN A 417 -12.85 -8.51 2.00
N GLY A 418 -12.10 -9.14 2.93
CA GLY A 418 -12.66 -9.92 4.03
C GLY A 418 -12.75 -11.42 3.71
N PRO A 419 -13.28 -12.23 4.64
CA PRO A 419 -13.59 -13.62 4.39
C PRO A 419 -14.83 -13.77 3.49
N ASP A 420 -15.00 -14.96 2.92
CA ASP A 420 -16.19 -15.36 2.17
C ASP A 420 -17.43 -15.56 3.07
N ALA A 421 -18.56 -15.92 2.45
CA ALA A 421 -19.83 -16.16 3.16
C ALA A 421 -19.78 -17.34 4.16
N ALA A 422 -18.77 -18.22 4.08
CA ALA A 422 -18.52 -19.30 5.03
C ALA A 422 -17.53 -18.90 6.14
N GLY A 423 -17.04 -17.65 6.14
CA GLY A 423 -16.02 -17.17 7.07
C GLY A 423 -14.60 -17.60 6.71
N LYS A 424 -14.37 -18.21 5.54
CA LYS A 424 -13.02 -18.59 5.09
C LYS A 424 -12.33 -17.39 4.44
N TRP A 425 -11.09 -17.12 4.83
CA TRP A 425 -10.24 -16.17 4.13
C TRP A 425 -9.66 -16.76 2.84
N ALA A 426 -9.43 -15.90 1.84
CA ALA A 426 -8.74 -16.28 0.62
C ALA A 426 -7.28 -16.68 0.90
N ASP A 427 -6.79 -17.72 0.23
CA ASP A 427 -5.44 -18.25 0.45
C ASP A 427 -4.37 -17.18 0.11
N GLY A 428 -3.32 -17.07 0.93
CA GLY A 428 -2.30 -16.05 0.80
C GLY A 428 -2.72 -14.64 1.24
N VAL A 429 -3.73 -14.52 2.11
CA VAL A 429 -4.07 -13.29 2.82
C VAL A 429 -3.01 -12.93 3.88
N VAL A 430 -2.94 -11.67 4.30
CA VAL A 430 -2.29 -11.26 5.56
C VAL A 430 -3.34 -10.75 6.54
N ILE A 431 -3.31 -11.21 7.78
CA ILE A 431 -4.29 -10.89 8.82
C ILE A 431 -3.62 -10.09 9.93
N TYR A 432 -4.31 -9.05 10.40
CA TYR A 432 -3.83 -8.14 11.43
C TYR A 432 -4.75 -8.10 12.66
N PRO A 433 -4.19 -7.95 13.88
CA PRO A 433 -4.94 -7.88 15.12
C PRO A 433 -5.58 -6.50 15.36
N ASP A 434 -6.58 -6.43 16.25
CA ASP A 434 -7.21 -5.19 16.72
C ASP A 434 -6.23 -4.15 17.28
N ALA A 435 -5.04 -4.59 17.71
CA ALA A 435 -3.97 -3.72 18.21
C ALA A 435 -3.21 -2.94 17.11
N CYS A 436 -3.45 -3.23 15.82
CA CYS A 436 -2.95 -2.40 14.72
C CYS A 436 -3.80 -1.14 14.58
N ASP A 437 -3.19 0.03 14.64
CA ASP A 437 -3.86 1.33 14.49
C ASP A 437 -3.81 1.85 13.04
N ARG A 438 -4.33 3.07 12.85
CA ARG A 438 -4.36 3.74 11.55
C ARG A 438 -2.95 3.99 11.00
N GLU A 439 -2.05 4.45 11.86
CA GLU A 439 -0.69 4.81 11.48
C GLU A 439 0.06 3.59 10.94
N TYR A 440 -0.09 2.43 11.59
CA TYR A 440 0.50 1.18 11.11
C TYR A 440 -0.01 0.77 9.73
N PHE A 441 -1.31 0.93 9.42
CA PHE A 441 -1.82 0.69 8.07
C PHE A 441 -1.39 1.75 7.05
N GLU A 442 -1.21 3.01 7.46
CA GLU A 442 -0.60 4.04 6.62
C GLU A 442 0.87 3.72 6.29
N GLN A 443 1.62 3.09 7.21
CA GLN A 443 2.97 2.57 6.93
C GLN A 443 2.94 1.37 5.96
N LEU A 444 2.09 0.37 6.19
CA LEU A 444 1.94 -0.80 5.32
C LEU A 444 1.52 -0.43 3.89
N THR A 445 0.81 0.69 3.73
CA THR A 445 0.37 1.23 2.43
C THR A 445 1.16 2.47 2.01
N ALA A 446 2.32 2.75 2.60
CA ALA A 446 3.10 3.97 2.40
C ALA A 446 3.66 4.15 0.98
N GLU A 447 3.63 3.11 0.16
CA GLU A 447 4.08 3.13 -1.22
C GLU A 447 2.91 2.96 -2.21
N TYR A 448 3.21 3.16 -3.48
CA TYR A 448 2.33 2.84 -4.60
C TYR A 448 3.18 2.45 -5.79
N LEU A 449 2.65 1.57 -6.63
CA LEU A 449 3.28 1.24 -7.89
C LEU A 449 2.95 2.32 -8.92
N ARG A 450 3.99 2.80 -9.61
CA ARG A 450 3.94 3.80 -10.66
C ARG A 450 4.42 3.15 -11.96
N GLU A 451 3.59 3.17 -13.00
CA GLU A 451 4.00 2.74 -14.33
C GLU A 451 4.77 3.87 -15.01
N ASP A 452 6.10 3.78 -14.97
CA ASP A 452 7.00 4.60 -15.76
C ASP A 452 7.44 3.85 -17.01
N PHE A 453 8.15 4.52 -17.92
CA PHE A 453 8.66 3.90 -19.14
C PHE A 453 10.15 4.22 -19.26
N ASP A 454 10.93 3.26 -19.76
CA ASP A 454 12.36 3.43 -19.91
C ASP A 454 12.73 4.33 -21.11
N GLN A 455 14.04 4.61 -21.26
CA GLN A 455 14.56 5.44 -22.35
C GLN A 455 14.32 4.87 -23.76
N TRP A 456 13.82 3.63 -23.88
CA TRP A 456 13.44 2.99 -25.14
C TRP A 456 11.93 2.90 -25.33
N GLY A 457 11.13 3.48 -24.42
CA GLY A 457 9.68 3.48 -24.51
C GLY A 457 9.02 2.15 -24.15
N ARG A 458 9.67 1.31 -23.33
CA ARG A 458 9.05 0.10 -22.77
C ARG A 458 8.43 0.39 -21.40
N PRO A 459 7.27 -0.20 -21.05
CA PRO A 459 6.69 -0.06 -19.71
C PRO A 459 7.63 -0.67 -18.66
N VAL A 460 7.94 0.13 -17.63
CA VAL A 460 8.71 -0.25 -16.45
C VAL A 460 8.01 0.30 -15.21
N SER A 461 7.25 -0.56 -14.55
CA SER A 461 6.64 -0.23 -13.26
C SER A 461 7.74 -0.05 -12.20
N SER A 462 7.54 0.85 -11.24
CA SER A 462 8.47 1.07 -10.11
C SER A 462 7.71 1.49 -8.85
N TRP A 463 8.26 1.19 -7.67
CA TRP A 463 7.63 1.54 -6.39
C TRP A 463 8.05 2.93 -5.91
N HIS A 464 7.07 3.75 -5.52
CA HIS A 464 7.29 5.13 -5.04
C HIS A 464 6.60 5.36 -3.70
N ARG A 465 7.25 6.08 -2.79
CA ARG A 465 6.65 6.50 -1.51
C ARG A 465 5.60 7.60 -1.72
N ARG A 466 4.43 7.44 -1.11
CA ARG A 466 3.30 8.39 -1.14
C ARG A 466 3.65 9.75 -0.56
N SER A 467 4.38 9.74 0.56
CA SER A 467 4.75 10.96 1.28
C SER A 467 6.22 10.90 1.67
N LYS A 468 6.99 11.95 1.34
CA LYS A 468 8.38 12.06 1.77
C LYS A 468 8.40 12.36 3.27
N GLY A 469 9.23 11.63 4.01
CA GLY A 469 9.39 11.84 5.46
C GLY A 469 8.29 11.26 6.35
N LYS A 470 7.31 10.51 5.80
CA LYS A 470 6.48 9.63 6.62
C LYS A 470 7.21 8.31 6.90
N PRO A 471 7.01 7.71 8.10
CA PRO A 471 7.40 6.33 8.39
C PRO A 471 6.85 5.33 7.35
N ASN A 472 7.60 4.26 7.10
CA ASN A 472 7.25 3.14 6.24
C ASN A 472 7.83 1.79 6.73
N GLU A 473 8.50 1.78 7.89
CA GLU A 473 9.21 0.66 8.49
C GLU A 473 8.30 -0.58 8.61
N GLY A 474 7.01 -0.40 8.92
CA GLY A 474 6.02 -1.47 8.93
C GLY A 474 5.85 -2.23 7.60
N LEU A 475 5.99 -1.57 6.45
CA LEU A 475 5.99 -2.22 5.12
C LEU A 475 7.29 -2.98 4.88
N ASP A 476 8.44 -2.36 5.14
CA ASP A 476 9.75 -2.97 4.88
C ASP A 476 9.94 -4.23 5.75
N LEU A 477 9.55 -4.17 7.03
CA LEU A 477 9.49 -5.33 7.93
C LEU A 477 8.60 -6.46 7.39
N ALA A 478 7.46 -6.14 6.77
CA ALA A 478 6.53 -7.14 6.22
C ALA A 478 7.05 -7.77 4.91
N VAL A 479 7.71 -6.97 4.07
CA VAL A 479 8.37 -7.41 2.82
C VAL A 479 9.53 -8.35 3.14
N TYR A 480 10.41 -7.98 4.07
CA TYR A 480 11.48 -8.87 4.53
C TYR A 480 10.94 -10.13 5.23
N GLY A 481 9.80 -10.04 5.94
CA GLY A 481 9.19 -11.20 6.58
C GLY A 481 8.72 -12.23 5.56
N ARG A 482 8.17 -11.74 4.44
CA ARG A 482 7.79 -12.55 3.27
C ARG A 482 9.03 -13.15 2.58
N ALA A 483 10.12 -12.39 2.42
CA ALA A 483 11.38 -12.91 1.87
C ALA A 483 11.90 -14.16 2.61
N LEU A 484 11.90 -14.10 3.95
CA LEU A 484 12.29 -15.23 4.80
C LEU A 484 11.29 -16.38 4.70
N ALA A 485 9.99 -16.10 4.52
CA ALA A 485 8.98 -17.14 4.37
C ALA A 485 9.13 -17.91 3.06
N HIS A 486 9.44 -17.22 1.96
CA HIS A 486 9.83 -17.86 0.69
C HIS A 486 11.07 -18.74 0.86
N HIS A 487 12.13 -18.23 1.51
CA HIS A 487 13.34 -19.00 1.78
C HIS A 487 13.08 -20.30 2.56
N LEU A 488 12.17 -20.27 3.55
CA LEU A 488 11.80 -21.44 4.34
C LEU A 488 10.85 -22.41 3.63
N SER A 489 10.18 -22.02 2.53
CA SER A 489 9.01 -22.76 2.04
C SER A 489 8.87 -22.97 0.54
N ASP A 490 9.57 -22.22 -0.32
CA ASP A 490 9.50 -22.39 -1.79
C ASP A 490 10.01 -23.77 -2.27
N SER A 491 10.86 -24.43 -1.47
CA SER A 491 11.38 -25.77 -1.73
C SER A 491 10.49 -26.91 -1.19
N LEU A 492 9.42 -26.60 -0.45
CA LEU A 492 8.57 -27.60 0.19
C LEU A 492 7.53 -28.15 -0.79
N THR A 493 7.50 -29.48 -0.95
CA THR A 493 6.44 -30.17 -1.70
C THR A 493 5.10 -30.10 -0.98
N ALA A 494 4.00 -30.34 -1.71
CA ALA A 494 2.66 -30.37 -1.13
C ALA A 494 2.52 -31.37 0.03
N ASP A 495 3.26 -32.48 0.01
CA ASP A 495 3.25 -33.47 1.10
C ASP A 495 4.15 -33.06 2.28
N GLN A 496 5.23 -32.30 2.05
CA GLN A 496 5.99 -31.66 3.13
C GLN A 496 5.18 -30.56 3.83
N TRP A 497 4.39 -29.77 3.08
CA TRP A 497 3.43 -28.83 3.65
C TRP A 497 2.35 -29.53 4.50
N LYS A 498 1.81 -30.66 4.03
CA LYS A 498 0.89 -31.50 4.83
C LYS A 498 1.58 -32.05 6.08
N ALA A 499 2.80 -32.57 5.95
CA ALA A 499 3.56 -33.12 7.07
C ALA A 499 3.85 -32.06 8.14
N LEU A 500 4.21 -30.83 7.72
CA LEU A 500 4.37 -29.69 8.62
C LEU A 500 3.03 -29.34 9.29
N ALA A 501 1.92 -29.27 8.54
CA ALA A 501 0.60 -29.04 9.10
C ALA A 501 0.20 -30.12 10.13
N THR A 502 0.44 -31.40 9.84
CA THR A 502 0.18 -32.51 10.76
C THR A 502 1.06 -32.43 12.01
N ALA A 503 2.36 -32.19 11.87
CA ALA A 503 3.27 -32.04 13.00
C ALA A 503 2.90 -30.84 13.90
N ARG A 504 2.41 -29.74 13.32
CA ARG A 504 1.88 -28.59 14.05
C ARG A 504 0.42 -28.76 14.52
N ALA A 505 -0.29 -29.80 14.10
CA ALA A 505 -1.65 -30.12 14.55
C ALA A 505 -1.71 -31.27 15.59
N ALA A 506 -0.69 -32.11 15.67
CA ALA A 506 -0.62 -33.26 16.59
C ALA A 506 -0.72 -32.83 18.06
N ASP A 507 -1.31 -33.67 18.92
CA ASP A 507 -1.39 -33.41 20.37
C ASP A 507 0.03 -33.52 20.99
N PRO A 508 0.54 -32.52 21.72
CA PRO A 508 1.82 -32.63 22.43
C PRO A 508 1.93 -33.84 23.36
N LYS A 509 0.82 -34.36 23.91
CA LYS A 509 0.83 -35.58 24.75
C LYS A 509 1.10 -36.86 23.96
N ALA A 510 0.76 -36.91 22.68
CA ALA A 510 0.99 -38.08 21.83
C ALA A 510 2.42 -38.15 21.26
N ALA A 511 3.18 -37.05 21.34
CA ALA A 511 4.55 -36.95 20.83
C ALA A 511 5.62 -37.30 21.88
N GLN A 512 5.25 -37.41 23.16
CA GLN A 512 6.11 -37.98 24.18
C GLN A 512 6.02 -39.50 24.06
N THR A 513 6.92 -40.10 23.28
CA THR A 513 7.13 -41.56 23.26
C THR A 513 7.20 -42.06 24.68
N ASP A 514 6.52 -43.17 24.95
CA ASP A 514 6.49 -43.78 26.26
C ASP A 514 7.92 -43.96 26.78
N ILE A 515 8.16 -43.60 28.04
CA ILE A 515 9.46 -43.81 28.69
C ILE A 515 9.80 -45.30 28.68
N GLU A 516 8.77 -46.16 28.74
CA GLU A 516 8.88 -47.61 28.61
C GLU A 516 9.29 -48.04 27.18
N GLU A 517 8.83 -47.36 26.12
CA GLU A 517 9.24 -47.65 24.74
C GLU A 517 10.68 -47.22 24.47
N TYR A 518 11.10 -46.07 25.00
CA TYR A 518 12.50 -45.62 24.92
C TYR A 518 13.43 -46.53 25.73
N ALA A 519 13.02 -46.95 26.93
CA ALA A 519 13.76 -47.91 27.76
C ALA A 519 13.87 -49.29 27.08
N ARG A 520 12.78 -49.77 26.46
CA ARG A 520 12.75 -51.02 25.70
C ARG A 520 13.71 -50.98 24.51
N ARG A 521 13.70 -49.91 23.71
CA ARG A 521 14.67 -49.74 22.60
C ARG A 521 16.13 -49.64 23.07
N LEU A 522 16.38 -49.01 24.22
CA LEU A 522 17.72 -49.00 24.83
C LEU A 522 18.14 -50.37 25.36
N ALA A 523 17.21 -51.21 25.83
CA ALA A 523 17.48 -52.57 26.25
C ALA A 523 17.75 -53.48 25.04
N GLU A 524 16.92 -53.40 23.98
CA GLU A 524 17.09 -54.11 22.71
C GLU A 524 18.45 -53.80 22.07
N ALA A 525 18.79 -52.51 21.92
CA ALA A 525 20.08 -52.09 21.37
C ALA A 525 21.29 -52.46 22.24
N ARG A 526 21.10 -52.64 23.56
CA ARG A 526 22.15 -53.16 24.46
C ARG A 526 22.32 -54.67 24.34
N ALA A 527 21.24 -55.43 24.17
CA ALA A 527 21.28 -56.88 23.97
C ALA A 527 21.91 -57.24 22.61
N GLU A 528 21.59 -56.50 21.54
CA GLU A 528 22.27 -56.64 20.25
C GLU A 528 23.77 -56.32 20.33
N ALA A 529 24.16 -55.35 21.17
CA ALA A 529 25.56 -54.97 21.36
C ALA A 529 26.36 -55.91 22.28
N SER A 530 25.72 -56.67 23.17
CA SER A 530 26.39 -57.60 24.09
C SER A 530 26.52 -59.04 23.55
N GLY A 531 25.71 -59.42 22.55
CA GLY A 531 25.83 -60.73 21.89
C GLY A 531 25.38 -61.93 22.75
N GLU A 532 24.70 -61.68 23.87
CA GLU A 532 24.11 -62.70 24.74
C GLU A 532 22.59 -62.69 24.59
N GLY A 533 22.00 -63.86 24.33
CA GLY A 533 20.55 -64.01 24.18
C GLY A 533 19.81 -63.72 25.48
N VAL A 534 18.69 -63.01 25.37
CA VAL A 534 17.86 -62.62 26.53
C VAL A 534 17.33 -63.87 27.26
N SER A 535 17.65 -64.00 28.54
CA SER A 535 17.08 -65.03 29.43
C SER A 535 15.72 -64.61 29.99
N GLU A 536 14.85 -65.59 30.26
CA GLU A 536 13.43 -65.37 30.61
C GLU A 536 13.19 -64.63 31.94
N GLU A 537 14.21 -64.46 32.79
CA GLU A 537 14.06 -63.85 34.12
C GLU A 537 13.75 -62.34 34.08
N ALA A 538 14.00 -61.65 32.96
CA ALA A 538 13.70 -60.23 32.80
C ALA A 538 12.20 -59.91 32.66
N SER A 539 11.37 -60.87 32.23
CA SER A 539 9.94 -60.65 31.96
C SER A 539 9.07 -60.57 33.22
N ALA A 540 9.57 -61.03 34.38
CA ALA A 540 8.77 -61.19 35.59
C ALA A 540 8.58 -59.91 36.43
N PHE A 541 9.15 -58.76 36.02
CA PHE A 541 9.08 -57.51 36.79
C PHE A 541 8.05 -56.48 36.26
N ILE A 542 7.33 -56.81 35.18
CA ILE A 542 6.40 -55.88 34.50
C ILE A 542 4.92 -56.12 34.87
N GLU A 543 4.56 -57.33 35.33
CA GLU A 543 3.19 -57.60 35.79
C GLU A 543 3.04 -57.23 37.28
N GLY A 544 2.41 -56.08 37.53
CA GLY A 544 2.32 -55.50 38.87
C GLY A 544 1.23 -56.12 39.75
N GLU A 545 1.62 -56.58 40.94
CA GLU A 545 0.72 -56.72 42.09
C GLU A 545 1.21 -55.87 43.28
N GLY A 546 0.27 -55.28 44.01
CA GLY A 546 0.57 -54.30 45.07
C GLY A 546 1.10 -54.95 46.35
N GLY A 547 2.33 -54.61 46.75
CA GLY A 547 2.95 -55.06 47.99
C GLY A 547 3.80 -53.98 48.68
N ARG A 548 3.57 -53.77 49.97
CA ARG A 548 4.33 -52.85 50.84
C ARG A 548 5.79 -53.32 50.97
N PRO A 549 6.81 -52.43 50.97
CA PRO A 549 8.20 -52.85 51.06
C PRO A 549 8.54 -53.44 52.45
N PRO A 550 9.33 -54.52 52.53
CA PRO A 550 9.89 -55.01 53.79
C PRO A 550 11.04 -54.12 54.27
N ALA A 551 11.27 -54.10 55.58
CA ALA A 551 12.32 -53.32 56.23
C ALA A 551 13.52 -54.18 56.64
N ASN A 552 14.72 -53.59 56.61
CA ASN A 552 16.01 -54.12 57.12
C ASN A 552 16.58 -55.31 56.31
N ALA A 553 17.89 -55.45 56.04
CA ALA A 553 19.12 -54.68 56.34
C ALA A 553 20.13 -54.91 55.15
N ILE A 554 21.43 -54.57 55.11
CA ILE A 554 22.49 -54.22 56.10
C ILE A 554 23.38 -53.07 55.52
N ARG A 555 24.22 -52.48 56.38
CA ARG A 555 25.38 -51.59 56.13
C ARG A 555 26.46 -52.25 55.23
N SER A 556 27.53 -51.63 54.71
CA SER A 556 28.17 -50.27 54.72
C SER A 556 29.20 -50.27 53.56
N HIS A 557 29.62 -49.16 52.94
CA HIS A 557 30.51 -48.13 53.49
C HIS A 557 30.58 -46.92 52.53
N ASP A 558 30.87 -45.75 53.08
CA ASP A 558 31.56 -44.57 52.51
C ASP A 558 31.16 -44.03 51.11
N GLY A 559 30.74 -42.77 50.96
CA GLY A 559 30.51 -41.72 51.96
C GLY A 559 30.25 -40.34 51.35
N GLY A 560 29.68 -39.42 52.14
CA GLY A 560 29.57 -37.98 51.86
C GLY A 560 28.59 -37.57 50.72
N GLY A 561 27.66 -36.63 50.89
CA GLY A 561 27.34 -35.81 52.06
C GLY A 561 26.43 -34.65 51.65
N PHE A 562 25.17 -34.67 52.09
CA PHE A 562 24.21 -33.57 51.96
C PHE A 562 24.69 -32.33 52.74
N ILE A 563 24.51 -31.11 52.21
CA ILE A 563 24.07 -29.95 53.00
C ILE A 563 23.06 -29.12 52.19
N ASP A 564 21.89 -28.92 52.80
CA ASP A 564 20.85 -27.94 52.50
C ASP A 564 21.15 -26.61 53.23
N ARG A 565 20.80 -25.44 52.65
CA ARG A 565 20.03 -24.36 53.33
C ARG A 565 20.01 -23.00 52.64
N ASP A 566 18.90 -22.30 52.88
CA ASP A 566 18.77 -20.85 52.86
C ASP A 566 19.98 -20.12 53.47
N THR A 567 20.61 -19.20 52.73
CA THR A 567 21.26 -18.01 53.32
C THR A 567 21.22 -16.83 52.34
N LYS A 568 21.15 -15.61 52.89
CA LYS A 568 20.95 -14.34 52.18
C LYS A 568 22.24 -13.81 51.52
N ILE A 569 22.05 -13.12 50.37
CA ILE A 569 22.62 -11.82 49.96
C ILE A 569 24.08 -11.51 50.38
N TYR A 570 24.99 -11.24 49.43
CA TYR A 570 25.61 -9.91 49.20
C TYR A 570 26.75 -9.91 48.14
N ASP A 571 26.73 -8.84 47.32
CA ASP A 571 27.83 -8.13 46.63
C ASP A 571 28.95 -8.82 45.81
N ARG A 572 29.17 -8.24 44.62
CA ARG A 572 30.44 -8.02 43.88
C ARG A 572 31.35 -9.22 43.58
N PHE A 573 31.52 -9.50 42.28
CA PHE A 573 32.64 -8.95 41.49
C PHE A 573 32.26 -8.82 40.01
#